data_AF-A0A0C9VHC7-F1
#
_entry.id   AF-A0A0C9VHC7-F1
#
_cell.length_a   1.000
_cell.length_b   1.000
_cell.length_c   1.000
_cell.angle_alpha   90.00
_cell.angle_beta   90.00
_cell.angle_gamma   90.00
#
_symmetry.space_group_name_H-M   'P 1'
#
loop_
_entity.id
_entity.type
_entity.pdbx_description
1 polymer ?
#
loop_
_entity_poly.entity_id
_entity_poly.type
_entity_poly.pdbx_seq_one_letter_code
_entity_poly.pdbx_strand_id
1 'polypeptide(L)'
;MKARVTRNSIPDFTAVTKGRTWDKWHRILGHIGMSAVKLLKKNNLVNGMDVDEGESPSQCAACIQGKQHVLPFPKEATHQDLQIGEIVTSDIWGPANTEGPGREKYYMSFTN
;
A
#
# COMPACT_ATOMS: atom_id res chain seq x y z
N MET A 1 -56.23 -43.49 -16.46
CA MET A 1 -55.34 -42.61 -17.28
C MET A 1 -54.57 -41.70 -16.34
N LYS A 2 -53.28 -41.94 -16.11
CA LYS A 2 -52.43 -41.08 -15.25
C LYS A 2 -51.53 -40.24 -16.17
N ALA A 3 -51.74 -38.93 -16.22
CA ALA A 3 -50.85 -38.02 -16.92
C ALA A 3 -49.57 -37.82 -16.10
N ARG A 4 -48.43 -38.19 -16.69
CA ARG A 4 -47.09 -38.03 -16.12
C ARG A 4 -46.63 -36.60 -16.35
N VAL A 5 -46.58 -35.79 -15.29
CA VAL A 5 -46.01 -34.43 -15.34
C VAL A 5 -44.49 -34.58 -15.53
N THR A 6 -44.00 -34.26 -16.72
CA THR A 6 -42.57 -34.15 -17.01
C THR A 6 -42.06 -32.84 -16.38
N ARG A 7 -41.17 -32.95 -15.40
CA ARG A 7 -40.41 -31.79 -14.91
C ARG A 7 -39.51 -31.32 -16.06
N ASN A 8 -39.85 -30.22 -16.69
CA ASN A 8 -38.94 -29.54 -17.60
C ASN A 8 -37.71 -29.09 -16.79
N SER A 9 -36.55 -29.60 -17.18
CA SER A 9 -35.24 -29.18 -16.69
C SER A 9 -35.10 -27.68 -16.94
N ILE A 10 -34.94 -26.90 -15.87
CA ILE A 10 -34.54 -25.49 -15.96
C ILE A 10 -33.19 -25.47 -16.70
N PRO A 11 -33.00 -24.68 -17.77
CA PRO A 11 -31.69 -24.53 -18.37
C PRO A 11 -30.76 -23.94 -17.32
N ASP A 12 -29.69 -24.67 -17.03
CA ASP A 12 -28.60 -24.22 -16.18
C ASP A 12 -27.95 -23.00 -16.84
N PHE A 13 -28.31 -21.81 -16.35
CA PHE A 13 -27.66 -20.54 -16.72
C PHE A 13 -26.26 -20.53 -16.11
N THR A 14 -25.37 -21.39 -16.60
CA THR A 14 -23.93 -21.20 -16.41
C THR A 14 -23.50 -20.03 -17.29
N ALA A 15 -23.80 -18.82 -16.81
CA ALA A 15 -23.12 -17.64 -17.31
C ALA A 15 -21.62 -17.92 -17.21
N VAL A 16 -20.93 -17.96 -18.36
CA VAL A 16 -19.47 -18.01 -18.40
C VAL A 16 -18.99 -16.67 -17.85
N THR A 17 -18.86 -16.59 -16.53
CA THR A 17 -18.29 -15.42 -15.87
C THR A 17 -16.81 -15.46 -16.18
N LYS A 18 -16.35 -14.60 -17.09
CA LYS A 18 -14.93 -14.33 -17.27
C LYS A 18 -14.28 -14.14 -15.89
N GLY A 19 -13.18 -14.86 -15.63
CA GLY A 19 -12.45 -14.78 -14.37
C GLY A 19 -12.14 -13.34 -13.96
N ARG A 20 -12.03 -13.08 -12.66
CA ARG A 20 -11.71 -11.73 -12.18
C ARG A 20 -10.24 -11.43 -12.43
N THR A 21 -9.91 -10.17 -12.65
CA THR A 21 -8.52 -9.74 -12.85
C THR A 21 -7.71 -9.87 -11.56
N TRP A 22 -6.39 -9.88 -11.67
CA TRP A 22 -5.50 -9.87 -10.51
C TRP A 22 -5.75 -8.69 -9.57
N ASP A 23 -6.00 -7.49 -10.11
CA ASP A 23 -6.29 -6.31 -9.29
C ASP A 23 -7.60 -6.45 -8.51
N LYS A 24 -8.64 -7.05 -9.10
CA LYS A 24 -9.89 -7.32 -8.40
C LYS A 24 -9.68 -8.27 -7.22
N TRP A 25 -8.96 -9.37 -7.41
CA TRP A 25 -8.65 -10.29 -6.30
C TRP A 25 -7.77 -9.63 -5.23
N HIS A 26 -6.78 -8.84 -5.64
CA HIS A 26 -5.96 -8.06 -4.73
C HIS A 26 -6.79 -7.14 -3.83
N ARG A 27 -7.81 -6.45 -4.38
CA ARG A 27 -8.74 -5.60 -3.61
C ARG A 27 -9.68 -6.41 -2.72
N ILE A 28 -10.29 -7.49 -3.24
CA ILE A 28 -11.21 -8.37 -2.49
C ILE A 28 -10.51 -8.95 -1.27
N LEU A 29 -9.24 -9.32 -1.39
CA LEU A 29 -8.44 -9.93 -0.33
C LEU A 29 -7.78 -8.89 0.60
N GLY A 30 -8.22 -7.62 0.55
CA GLY A 30 -7.74 -6.59 1.48
C GLY A 30 -6.32 -6.08 1.16
N HIS A 31 -6.01 -5.91 -0.13
CA HIS A 31 -4.74 -5.35 -0.57
C HIS A 31 -3.50 -6.15 -0.15
N ILE A 32 -3.62 -7.47 -0.02
CA ILE A 32 -2.45 -8.34 0.21
C ILE A 32 -1.48 -8.27 -0.96
N GLY A 33 -0.19 -8.53 -0.69
CA GLY A 33 0.84 -8.49 -1.72
C GLY A 33 0.49 -9.37 -2.92
N MET A 34 0.78 -8.91 -4.13
CA MET A 34 0.42 -9.64 -5.36
C MET A 34 1.05 -11.05 -5.41
N SER A 35 2.22 -11.23 -4.79
CA SER A 35 2.84 -12.55 -4.59
C SER A 35 1.96 -13.49 -3.76
N ALA A 36 1.31 -12.98 -2.71
CA ALA A 36 0.38 -13.76 -1.89
C ALA A 36 -0.90 -14.09 -2.66
N VAL A 37 -1.45 -13.16 -3.45
CA VAL A 37 -2.60 -13.43 -4.33
C VAL A 37 -2.29 -14.57 -5.30
N LYS A 38 -1.10 -14.54 -5.93
CA LYS A 38 -0.64 -15.62 -6.82
C LYS A 38 -0.44 -16.94 -6.08
N LEU A 39 0.08 -16.92 -4.85
CA LEU A 39 0.25 -18.11 -4.03
C LEU A 39 -1.11 -18.76 -3.69
N LEU A 40 -2.11 -17.96 -3.32
CA LEU A 40 -3.46 -18.43 -3.03
C LEU A 40 -4.09 -19.13 -4.23
N LYS A 41 -3.94 -18.56 -5.43
CA LYS A 41 -4.40 -19.18 -6.68
C LYS A 41 -3.63 -20.47 -6.98
N LYS A 42 -2.29 -20.42 -6.94
CA LYS A 42 -1.40 -21.56 -7.24
C LYS A 42 -1.69 -22.78 -6.36
N ASN A 43 -1.97 -22.54 -5.08
CA ASN A 43 -2.20 -23.60 -4.10
C ASN A 43 -3.70 -23.93 -3.92
N ASN A 44 -4.60 -23.35 -4.73
CA ASN A 44 -6.06 -23.52 -4.61
C ASN A 44 -6.59 -23.28 -3.18
N LEU A 45 -6.09 -22.24 -2.50
CA LEU A 45 -6.42 -21.95 -1.09
C LEU A 45 -7.71 -21.14 -0.91
N VAL A 46 -8.35 -20.70 -2.00
CA VAL A 46 -9.58 -19.92 -2.00
C VAL A 46 -10.58 -20.58 -2.94
N ASN A 47 -11.71 -21.02 -2.38
CA ASN A 47 -12.80 -21.61 -3.15
C ASN A 47 -13.40 -20.57 -4.11
N GLY A 48 -13.58 -20.95 -5.37
CA GLY A 48 -14.14 -20.07 -6.39
C GLY A 48 -13.19 -18.97 -6.88
N MET A 49 -11.88 -19.12 -6.64
CA MET A 49 -10.88 -18.19 -7.17
C MET A 49 -10.60 -18.43 -8.66
N ASP A 50 -11.42 -17.83 -9.50
CA ASP A 50 -11.21 -17.76 -10.95
C ASP A 50 -10.52 -16.45 -11.34
N VAL A 51 -9.37 -16.56 -12.01
CA VAL A 51 -8.48 -15.44 -12.34
C VAL A 51 -8.29 -15.38 -13.85
N ASP A 52 -8.50 -14.22 -14.44
CA ASP A 52 -8.09 -13.96 -15.82
C ASP A 52 -6.57 -13.73 -15.86
N GLU A 53 -5.83 -14.76 -16.29
CA GLU A 53 -4.37 -14.73 -16.37
C GLU A 53 -3.83 -13.92 -17.57
N GLY A 54 -4.69 -13.51 -18.51
CA GLY A 54 -4.29 -12.73 -19.68
C GLY A 54 -3.96 -11.28 -19.38
N GLU A 55 -4.45 -10.75 -18.25
CA GLU A 55 -4.12 -9.39 -17.79
C GLU A 55 -2.98 -9.41 -16.78
N SER A 56 -2.01 -8.51 -16.94
CA SER A 56 -0.94 -8.36 -15.95
C SER A 56 -1.43 -7.58 -14.72
N PRO A 57 -0.91 -7.88 -13.51
CA PRO A 57 -1.19 -7.07 -12.34
C PRO A 57 -0.81 -5.60 -12.54
N SER A 58 -1.73 -4.68 -12.25
CA SER A 58 -1.46 -3.24 -12.26
C SER A 58 -0.90 -2.76 -10.92
N GLN A 59 -0.32 -1.56 -10.92
CA GLN A 59 0.07 -0.88 -9.69
C GLN A 59 -1.17 -0.32 -8.97
N CYS A 60 -1.38 -0.75 -7.73
CA CYS A 60 -2.49 -0.28 -6.90
C CYS A 60 -2.12 1.04 -6.19
N ALA A 61 -2.81 2.14 -6.53
CA ALA A 61 -2.57 3.46 -5.95
C ALA A 61 -2.71 3.48 -4.41
N ALA A 62 -3.70 2.78 -3.85
CA ALA A 62 -3.89 2.68 -2.40
C ALA A 62 -2.72 1.96 -1.72
N CYS A 63 -2.16 0.92 -2.35
CA CYS A 63 -0.97 0.25 -1.82
C CYS A 63 0.28 1.10 -1.93
N ILE A 64 0.42 1.88 -3.01
CA ILE A 64 1.52 2.84 -3.14
C ILE A 64 1.47 3.83 -1.98
N GLN A 65 0.31 4.45 -1.75
CA GLN A 65 0.15 5.45 -0.69
C GLN A 65 0.27 4.86 0.72
N GLY A 66 -0.19 3.63 0.95
CA GLY A 66 -0.24 3.03 2.28
C GLY A 66 0.88 2.06 2.64
N LYS A 67 1.61 1.50 1.66
CA LYS A 67 2.59 0.42 1.88
C LYS A 67 3.94 0.63 1.17
N GLN A 68 4.06 1.59 0.25
CA GLN A 68 5.34 1.80 -0.42
C GLN A 68 6.36 2.36 0.57
N HIS A 69 7.49 1.68 0.70
CA HIS A 69 8.62 2.23 1.45
C HIS A 69 9.22 3.39 0.66
N VAL A 70 9.62 4.44 1.38
CA VAL A 70 10.50 5.48 0.84
C VAL A 70 11.89 4.85 0.66
N LEU A 71 12.56 5.12 -0.46
CA LEU A 71 13.94 4.70 -0.66
C LEU A 71 14.81 5.13 0.53
N PRO A 72 15.87 4.36 0.88
CA PRO A 72 16.78 4.77 1.93
C PRO A 72 17.31 6.17 1.69
N PHE A 73 17.32 6.99 2.75
CA PHE A 73 17.98 8.29 2.69
C PHE A 73 19.47 8.09 2.43
N PRO A 74 20.12 8.97 1.63
CA PRO A 74 21.57 8.97 1.48
C PRO A 74 22.26 9.00 2.85
N LYS A 75 23.35 8.25 2.99
CA LYS A 75 24.15 8.23 4.23
C LYS A 75 24.89 9.55 4.46
N GLU A 76 25.20 10.25 3.37
CA GLU A 76 25.95 11.48 3.36
C GLU A 76 25.13 12.55 2.63
N ALA A 77 25.29 13.79 3.07
CA ALA A 77 24.71 14.93 2.39
C ALA A 77 25.36 15.08 1.01
N THR A 78 24.57 15.49 0.01
CA THR A 78 25.07 15.83 -1.32
C THR A 78 25.77 17.19 -1.36
N HIS A 79 25.52 18.04 -0.35
CA HIS A 79 26.20 19.30 -0.16
C HIS A 79 27.35 19.12 0.82
N GLN A 80 28.51 19.66 0.47
CA GLN A 80 29.66 19.78 1.37
C GLN A 80 29.98 21.25 1.48
N ASP A 81 30.00 21.78 2.70
CA ASP A 81 30.33 23.17 2.94
C ASP A 81 31.85 23.33 2.78
N LEU A 82 32.26 24.12 1.79
CA LEU A 82 33.66 24.31 1.43
C LEU A 82 34.28 25.47 2.23
N GLN A 83 33.45 26.35 2.79
CA GLN A 83 33.88 27.52 3.56
C GLN A 83 33.02 27.75 4.81
N ILE A 84 33.65 28.29 5.86
CA ILE A 84 32.95 28.72 7.06
C ILE A 84 31.97 29.84 6.70
N GLY A 85 30.72 29.73 7.13
CA GLY A 85 29.64 30.69 6.85
C GLY A 85 28.82 30.39 5.59
N GLU A 86 29.13 29.33 4.84
CA GLU A 86 28.39 28.96 3.63
C GLU A 86 26.97 28.47 3.94
N ILE A 87 26.81 27.67 4.99
CA ILE A 87 25.52 27.23 5.52
C ILE A 87 25.51 27.41 7.04
N VAL A 88 24.51 28.14 7.54
CA VAL A 88 24.18 28.18 8.96
C VAL A 88 22.88 27.42 9.16
N THR A 89 22.97 26.30 9.88
CA THR A 89 21.77 25.57 10.31
C THR A 89 21.30 26.15 11.64
N SER A 90 20.04 26.53 11.71
CA SER A 90 19.42 26.97 12.96
C SER A 90 18.27 26.07 13.37
N ASP A 91 18.19 25.74 14.65
CA ASP A 91 17.07 25.00 15.22
C ASP A 91 16.49 25.74 16.43
N ILE A 92 15.19 25.59 16.64
CA ILE A 92 14.48 26.17 17.79
C ILE A 92 13.90 25.03 18.62
N TRP A 93 14.38 24.94 19.86
CA TRP A 93 13.84 24.06 20.86
C TRP A 93 12.86 24.80 21.78
N GLY A 94 11.66 24.25 21.98
CA GLY A 94 10.69 24.73 22.97
C GLY A 94 9.23 24.53 22.56
N PRO A 95 8.27 24.94 23.40
CA PRO A 95 8.45 25.59 24.71
C PRO A 95 8.97 24.64 25.79
N ALA A 96 9.90 25.11 26.60
CA ALA A 96 10.44 24.40 27.75
C ALA A 96 9.39 24.27 28.86
N ASN A 97 9.35 23.10 29.51
CA ASN A 97 8.50 22.88 30.69
C ASN A 97 8.95 23.73 31.89
N THR A 98 10.25 24.04 31.96
CA THR A 98 10.83 24.89 33.00
C THR A 98 11.36 26.15 32.36
N GLU A 99 11.02 27.29 32.95
CA GLU A 99 11.56 28.59 32.55
C GLU A 99 13.02 28.69 32.95
N GLY A 100 13.84 29.27 32.07
CA GLY A 100 15.20 29.64 32.45
C GLY A 100 15.23 30.91 33.33
N PRO A 101 16.41 31.33 33.78
CA PRO A 101 16.54 32.40 34.78
C PRO A 101 15.89 33.74 34.36
N GLY A 102 15.84 34.02 33.05
CA GLY A 102 15.22 35.20 32.45
C GLY A 102 13.76 35.02 32.04
N ARG A 103 13.12 33.90 32.43
CA ARG A 103 11.79 33.47 31.99
C ARG A 103 11.70 33.05 30.52
N GLU A 104 12.84 32.74 29.90
CA GLU A 104 12.90 32.15 28.57
C GLU A 104 12.24 30.77 28.54
N LYS A 105 11.56 30.49 27.44
CA LYS A 105 10.91 29.19 27.17
C LYS A 105 11.42 28.54 25.90
N TYR A 106 12.25 29.22 25.14
CA TYR A 106 12.75 28.75 23.86
C TYR A 106 14.25 28.94 23.82
N TYR A 107 14.92 28.00 23.18
CA TYR A 107 16.35 28.05 22.89
C TYR A 107 16.52 27.95 21.39
N MET A 108 17.37 28.81 20.82
CA MET A 108 17.72 28.76 19.41
C MET A 108 19.20 28.46 19.28
N SER A 109 19.54 27.40 18.54
CA SER A 109 20.91 27.07 18.19
C SER A 109 21.24 27.56 16.79
N PHE A 110 22.52 27.89 16.57
CA PHE A 110 23.09 28.14 15.25
C PHE A 110 24.37 27.30 15.15
N THR A 111 24.49 26.50 14.09
CA THR A 111 25.66 25.65 13.82
C THR A 111 26.13 25.84 12.39
N ASN A 112 27.45 25.78 12.20
CA ASN A 112 28.14 25.91 10.92
C ASN A 112 29.00 24.68 10.67
#